data_AF-A0A367ZAN4-F1
#
_entry.id   AF-A0A367ZAN4-F1
#
_cell.length_a   1.000
_cell.length_b   1.000
_cell.length_c   1.000
_cell.angle_alpha   90.00
_cell.angle_beta   90.00
_cell.angle_gamma   90.00
#
_symmetry.space_group_name_H-M   'P 1'
#
loop_
_entity.id
_entity.type
_entity.pdbx_description
1 polymer ?
#
loop_
_entity_poly.entity_id
_entity_poly.type
_entity_poly.pdbx_seq_one_letter_code
_entity_poly.pdbx_strand_id
1 'polypeptide(L)'
;MSTKNTFLAIILLQFIPVLLYPPRTLLNGVGVIVVALLFFGLLGYGLWRRRLWALTMSIFVQGLNIIVRFMMFYPAAKTPQGTWNVELIVFTAVAVLLSGWILLRLDKPDIRSLITA
;
A
#
# COMPACT_ATOMS: atom_id res chain seq x y z
N MET A 1 -4.29 15.20 -16.46
CA MET A 1 -2.95 14.67 -16.12
C MET A 1 -2.57 13.62 -17.17
N SER A 2 -1.41 13.77 -17.82
CA SER A 2 -0.90 12.78 -18.78
C SER A 2 -0.81 11.39 -18.13
N THR A 3 -1.23 10.34 -18.82
CA THR A 3 -1.35 8.97 -18.28
C THR A 3 -0.01 8.47 -17.71
N LYS A 4 1.11 8.94 -18.27
CA LYS A 4 2.48 8.70 -17.78
C LYS A 4 2.73 9.27 -16.38
N ASN A 5 2.24 10.48 -16.08
CA ASN A 5 2.40 11.11 -14.76
C ASN A 5 1.52 10.43 -13.71
N THR A 6 0.34 9.93 -14.11
CA THR A 6 -0.52 9.15 -13.22
C THR A 6 0.15 7.81 -12.85
N PHE A 7 0.81 7.17 -13.82
CA PHE A 7 1.53 5.92 -13.60
C PHE A 7 2.73 6.09 -12.66
N LEU A 8 3.54 7.15 -12.86
CA LEU A 8 4.63 7.50 -11.96
C LEU A 8 4.15 7.86 -10.55
N ALA A 9 3.04 8.60 -10.45
CA ALA A 9 2.43 8.91 -9.17
C ALA A 9 2.03 7.63 -8.43
N ILE A 10 1.42 6.65 -9.09
CA ILE A 10 1.03 5.36 -8.47
C ILE A 10 2.25 4.58 -7.98
N ILE A 11 3.34 4.54 -8.75
CA ILE A 11 4.59 3.88 -8.35
C ILE A 11 5.14 4.50 -7.07
N LEU A 12 5.09 5.82 -6.92
CA LEU A 12 5.53 6.50 -5.69
C LEU A 12 4.51 6.35 -4.55
N LEU A 13 3.22 6.33 -4.88
CA LEU A 13 2.14 6.25 -3.90
C LEU A 13 2.05 4.88 -3.23
N GLN A 14 2.49 3.78 -3.88
CA GLN A 14 2.41 2.44 -3.29
C GLN A 14 3.23 2.29 -1.99
N PHE A 15 4.23 3.15 -1.78
CA PHE A 15 5.05 3.17 -0.56
C PHE A 15 4.32 3.82 0.61
N ILE A 16 3.42 4.77 0.35
CA ILE A 16 2.77 5.57 1.39
C ILE A 16 1.90 4.73 2.33
N PRO A 17 0.99 3.85 1.85
CA PRO A 17 0.16 3.03 2.74
C PRO A 17 0.98 2.06 3.60
N VAL A 18 2.20 1.73 3.20
CA VAL A 18 3.07 0.79 3.94
C VAL A 18 3.87 1.53 4.99
N LEU A 19 4.23 2.79 4.74
CA LEU A 19 4.88 3.66 5.72
C LEU A 19 3.89 4.24 6.74
N LEU A 20 2.59 4.21 6.47
CA LEU A 20 1.54 4.80 7.30
C LEU A 20 1.17 3.90 8.51
N TYR A 21 2.15 3.57 9.35
CA TYR A 21 1.95 2.87 10.63
C TYR A 21 2.20 3.82 11.81
N PRO A 22 1.64 3.54 13.00
CA PRO A 22 1.96 4.29 14.21
C PRO A 22 3.49 4.31 14.46
N PRO A 23 4.07 5.43 14.94
CA PRO A 23 5.53 5.56 15.14
C PRO A 23 6.12 4.45 16.03
N ARG A 24 5.35 3.99 17.02
CA ARG A 24 5.75 2.95 17.97
C ARG A 24 5.88 1.56 17.32
N THR A 25 5.05 1.23 16.33
CA THR A 25 5.16 -0.04 15.60
C THR A 25 6.26 0.02 14.54
N LEU A 26 6.53 1.19 13.96
CA LEU A 26 7.66 1.40 13.04
C LEU A 26 9.02 1.21 13.72
N LEU A 27 9.19 1.77 14.93
CA LEU A 27 10.48 1.71 15.66
C LEU A 27 10.87 0.29 16.10
N ASN A 28 9.91 -0.58 16.40
CA ASN A 28 10.17 -1.97 16.76
C ASN A 28 10.35 -2.89 15.54
N GLY A 29 10.05 -2.40 14.34
CA GLY A 29 9.94 -3.20 13.11
C GLY A 29 10.93 -2.79 12.01
N VAL A 30 12.02 -2.08 12.32
CA VAL A 30 12.93 -1.48 11.33
C VAL A 30 13.42 -2.47 10.27
N GLY A 31 13.75 -3.71 10.66
CA GLY A 31 14.16 -4.74 9.72
C GLY A 31 13.06 -5.11 8.71
N VAL A 32 11.80 -5.17 9.16
CA VAL A 32 10.64 -5.46 8.31
C VAL A 32 10.39 -4.29 7.34
N ILE A 33 10.57 -3.05 7.81
CA ILE A 33 10.43 -1.85 6.97
C ILE A 33 11.44 -1.87 5.83
N VAL A 34 12.71 -2.17 6.10
CA VAL A 34 13.76 -2.22 5.07
C VAL A 34 13.42 -3.27 4.01
N VAL A 35 13.02 -4.47 4.43
CA VAL A 35 12.61 -5.53 3.51
C VAL A 35 11.39 -5.11 2.69
N ALA A 36 10.39 -4.49 3.32
CA ALA A 36 9.21 -3.98 2.63
C ALA A 36 9.58 -2.92 1.59
N LEU A 37 10.42 -1.94 1.95
CA LEU A 37 10.88 -0.89 1.02
C LEU A 37 11.61 -1.49 -0.18
N LEU A 38 12.49 -2.47 0.03
CA LEU A 38 13.18 -3.16 -1.06
C LEU A 38 12.19 -3.92 -1.96
N PHE A 39 11.23 -4.61 -1.37
CA PHE A 39 10.21 -5.36 -2.09
C PHE A 39 9.31 -4.44 -2.94
N PHE A 40 8.78 -3.36 -2.36
CA PHE A 40 8.02 -2.35 -3.11
C PHE A 40 8.89 -1.60 -4.14
N GLY A 41 10.19 -1.42 -3.86
CA GLY A 41 11.17 -0.92 -4.83
C GLY A 41 11.27 -1.81 -6.06
N LEU A 42 11.35 -3.13 -5.86
CA LEU A 42 11.39 -4.12 -6.94
C LEU A 42 10.08 -4.14 -7.74
N LEU A 43 8.93 -4.02 -7.08
CA LEU A 43 7.64 -3.92 -7.74
C LEU A 43 7.51 -2.63 -8.56
N GLY A 44 7.95 -1.50 -7.99
CA GLY A 44 7.98 -0.21 -8.69
C GLY A 44 8.90 -0.23 -9.91
N TYR A 45 10.07 -0.86 -9.81
CA TYR A 45 10.97 -1.07 -10.95
C TYR A 45 10.35 -2.00 -12.00
N GLY A 46 9.67 -3.07 -11.60
CA GLY A 46 8.95 -3.97 -12.50
C GLY A 46 7.82 -3.27 -13.25
N LEU A 47 7.07 -2.40 -12.56
CA LEU A 47 6.04 -1.54 -13.14
C LEU A 47 6.65 -0.54 -14.13
N TRP A 48 7.78 0.09 -13.79
CA TRP A 48 8.51 0.97 -14.70
C TRP A 48 8.95 0.25 -15.98
N ARG A 49 9.42 -0.99 -15.85
CA ARG A 49 9.78 -1.87 -16.97
C ARG A 49 8.57 -2.45 -17.71
N ARG A 50 7.35 -2.01 -17.39
CA ARG A 50 6.09 -2.47 -18.00
C ARG A 50 5.97 -4.00 -17.97
N ARG A 51 6.32 -4.62 -16.84
CA ARG A 51 6.14 -6.06 -16.67
C ARG A 51 4.75 -6.37 -16.10
N LEU A 52 4.04 -7.26 -16.77
CA LEU A 52 2.69 -7.67 -16.35
C LEU A 52 2.69 -8.31 -14.94
N TRP A 53 3.74 -9.08 -14.59
CA TRP A 53 3.85 -9.66 -13.25
C TRP A 53 3.83 -8.58 -12.17
N ALA A 54 4.39 -7.40 -12.44
CA ALA A 54 4.63 -6.37 -11.43
C ALA A 54 3.33 -5.66 -11.13
N LEU A 55 2.48 -5.48 -12.16
CA LEU A 55 1.12 -5.01 -11.98
C LEU A 55 0.29 -5.99 -11.15
N THR A 56 0.30 -7.29 -11.50
CA THR A 56 -0.46 -8.30 -10.74
C THR A 56 0.00 -8.40 -9.29
N MET A 57 1.31 -8.43 -9.05
CA MET A 57 1.87 -8.48 -7.70
C MET A 57 1.57 -7.21 -6.90
N SER A 58 1.64 -6.03 -7.52
CA SER A 58 1.30 -4.77 -6.84
C SER A 58 -0.17 -4.73 -6.43
N ILE A 59 -1.08 -5.17 -7.32
CA ILE A 59 -2.52 -5.30 -6.99
C ILE A 59 -2.72 -6.27 -5.83
N PHE A 60 -2.10 -7.45 -5.90
CA PHE A 60 -2.21 -8.48 -4.87
C PHE A 60 -1.72 -7.96 -3.51
N VAL A 61 -0.55 -7.34 -3.47
CA VAL A 61 0.07 -6.84 -2.24
C VAL A 61 -0.75 -5.69 -1.65
N GLN A 62 -1.32 -4.82 -2.48
CA GLN A 62 -2.21 -3.75 -2.01
C GLN A 62 -3.50 -4.31 -1.41
N GLY A 63 -4.10 -5.33 -2.03
CA GLY A 63 -5.24 -6.05 -1.46
C GLY A 63 -4.90 -6.74 -0.14
N LEU A 64 -3.75 -7.41 -0.08
CA LEU A 64 -3.27 -8.06 1.14
C LEU A 64 -3.01 -7.06 2.27
N ASN A 65 -2.42 -5.89 1.98
CA ASN A 65 -2.18 -4.83 2.96
C ASN A 65 -3.51 -4.36 3.60
N ILE A 66 -4.57 -4.19 2.80
CA ILE A 66 -5.90 -3.85 3.32
C ILE A 66 -6.42 -4.92 4.28
N ILE A 67 -6.35 -6.20 3.90
CA ILE A 67 -6.82 -7.31 4.74
C ILE A 67 -6.02 -7.36 6.05
N VAL A 68 -4.70 -7.31 5.98
CA VAL A 68 -3.80 -7.34 7.13
C VAL A 68 -4.06 -6.14 8.06
N ARG A 69 -4.34 -4.95 7.51
CA ARG A 69 -4.74 -3.78 8.31
C ARG A 69 -6.06 -3.98 9.01
N PHE A 70 -7.06 -4.58 8.36
CA PHE A 70 -8.32 -4.92 9.04
C PHE A 70 -8.11 -5.96 10.15
N MET A 71 -7.25 -6.96 9.92
CA MET A 71 -6.89 -7.96 10.93
C MET A 71 -6.17 -7.35 12.13
N MET A 72 -5.29 -6.36 11.93
CA MET A 72 -4.62 -5.64 13.02
C MET A 72 -5.54 -4.62 13.70
N PHE A 73 -6.44 -4.01 12.95
CA PHE A 73 -7.34 -2.97 13.43
C PHE A 73 -8.33 -3.52 14.45
N TYR A 74 -8.97 -4.66 14.15
CA TYR A 74 -9.99 -5.26 15.00
C TYR A 74 -9.54 -5.50 16.46
N PRO A 75 -8.40 -6.17 16.74
CA PRO A 75 -7.92 -6.40 18.10
C PRO A 75 -7.36 -5.15 18.78
N ALA A 76 -6.89 -4.16 18.02
CA ALA A 76 -6.23 -2.96 18.57
C ALA A 76 -7.15 -1.72 18.64
N ALA A 77 -8.40 -1.83 18.18
CA ALA A 77 -9.40 -0.77 18.23
C ALA A 77 -9.79 -0.39 19.68
N LYS A 78 -9.80 -1.37 20.59
CA LYS A 78 -9.94 -1.15 22.04
C LYS A 78 -8.63 -1.46 22.74
N THR A 79 -8.07 -0.45 23.40
CA THR A 79 -6.94 -0.67 24.31
C THR A 79 -7.39 -1.49 25.53
N PRO A 80 -6.49 -2.23 26.19
CA PRO A 80 -6.79 -2.94 27.44
C PRO A 80 -7.39 -2.04 28.54
N GLN A 81 -7.15 -0.73 28.44
CA GLN A 81 -7.66 0.31 29.35
C GLN A 81 -9.06 0.81 28.99
N GLY A 82 -9.71 0.23 27.97
CA GLY A 82 -11.06 0.60 27.53
C GLY A 82 -11.14 1.88 26.69
N THR A 83 -10.01 2.54 26.42
CA THR A 83 -9.95 3.73 25.57
C THR A 83 -9.86 3.36 24.09
N TRP A 84 -10.61 4.08 23.24
CA TRP A 84 -10.54 3.92 21.79
C TRP A 84 -9.24 4.50 21.26
N ASN A 85 -8.48 3.73 20.49
CA ASN A 85 -7.24 4.20 19.88
C ASN A 85 -7.54 4.99 18.60
N VAL A 86 -7.96 6.24 18.76
CA VAL A 86 -8.36 7.14 17.65
C VAL A 86 -7.23 7.33 16.64
N GLU A 87 -5.98 7.37 17.11
CA GLU A 87 -4.79 7.45 16.24
C GLU A 87 -4.73 6.25 15.29
N LEU A 88 -4.76 5.03 15.83
CA LEU A 88 -4.76 3.80 15.02
C LEU A 88 -5.94 3.76 14.04
N ILE A 89 -7.13 4.20 14.46
CA ILE A 89 -8.33 4.25 13.61
C ILE A 89 -8.08 5.15 12.39
N VAL A 90 -7.59 6.37 12.61
CA VAL A 90 -7.35 7.35 11.54
C VAL A 90 -6.25 6.85 10.59
N PHE A 91 -5.12 6.38 11.12
CA PHE A 91 -4.02 5.86 10.28
C PHE A 91 -4.46 4.63 9.47
N THR A 92 -5.25 3.73 10.06
CA THR A 92 -5.77 2.55 9.36
C THR A 92 -6.75 2.96 8.26
N ALA A 93 -7.69 3.86 8.56
CA ALA A 93 -8.68 4.33 7.58
C ALA A 93 -8.01 5.01 6.37
N VAL A 94 -7.06 5.92 6.61
CA VAL A 94 -6.33 6.61 5.54
C VAL A 94 -5.53 5.62 4.69
N ALA A 95 -4.84 4.67 5.31
CA ALA A 95 -4.05 3.69 4.58
C ALA A 95 -4.92 2.74 3.76
N VAL A 96 -6.06 2.29 4.29
CA VAL A 96 -7.01 1.44 3.56
C VAL A 96 -7.61 2.18 2.38
N LEU A 97 -8.00 3.45 2.55
CA LEU A 97 -8.52 4.29 1.46
C LEU A 97 -7.48 4.49 0.37
N LEU A 98 -6.23 4.78 0.73
CA LEU A 98 -5.12 4.93 -0.22
C LEU A 98 -4.82 3.62 -0.96
N SER A 99 -4.69 2.51 -0.24
CA SER A 99 -4.46 1.20 -0.85
C SER A 99 -5.60 0.79 -1.77
N GLY A 100 -6.85 1.02 -1.37
CA GLY A 100 -8.03 0.75 -2.18
C GLY A 100 -8.08 1.61 -3.44
N TRP A 101 -7.76 2.90 -3.33
CA TRP A 101 -7.67 3.80 -4.47
C TRP A 101 -6.57 3.38 -5.46
N ILE A 102 -5.39 2.99 -4.95
CA ILE A 102 -4.29 2.49 -5.79
C ILE A 102 -4.69 1.20 -6.50
N LEU A 103 -5.34 0.26 -5.81
CA LEU A 103 -5.82 -0.99 -6.38
C LEU A 103 -6.81 -0.74 -7.51
N LEU A 104 -7.84 0.08 -7.28
CA LEU A 104 -8.84 0.43 -8.28
C LEU A 104 -8.23 1.17 -9.48
N ARG A 105 -7.13 1.90 -9.28
CA ARG A 105 -6.46 2.61 -10.37
C ARG A 105 -5.56 1.69 -11.18
N LEU A 106 -4.83 0.79 -10.54
CA LEU A 106 -3.96 -0.20 -11.20
C LEU A 106 -4.75 -1.22 -12.01
N ASP A 107 -5.95 -1.58 -11.56
CA ASP A 107 -6.78 -2.55 -12.28
C ASP A 107 -7.53 -1.96 -13.50
N LYS A 108 -7.40 -0.65 -13.74
CA LYS A 108 -8.03 -0.05 -14.92
C LYS A 108 -7.42 -0.56 -16.23
N PRO A 109 -8.25 -0.80 -17.26
CA PRO A 109 -7.80 -1.26 -18.57
C PRO A 109 -6.81 -0.29 -19.22
N ASP A 110 -6.90 1.02 -18.94
CA ASP A 110 -5.95 2.04 -19.40
C ASP A 110 -4.51 1.80 -18.94
N ILE A 111 -4.31 1.25 -17.73
CA ILE A 111 -2.98 0.96 -17.21
C ILE A 111 -2.50 -0.39 -17.74
N ARG A 112 -3.39 -1.38 -17.84
CA ARG A 112 -3.06 -2.67 -18.45
C ARG A 112 -2.64 -2.49 -19.91
N SER A 113 -3.32 -1.66 -20.69
CA SER A 113 -2.98 -1.43 -22.09
C SER A 113 -1.61 -0.76 -22.28
N LEU A 114 -1.18 0.11 -21.36
CA LEU A 114 0.16 0.71 -21.36
C LEU A 114 1.30 -0.27 -21.07
N ILE A 115 0.99 -1.40 -20.44
CA ILE A 115 1.96 -2.45 -20.10
C ILE A 115 2.04 -3.50 -21.21
N THR A 116 0.92 -3.77 -21.90
CA THR A 116 0.84 -4.74 -22.99
C THR A 116 1.19 -4.15 -24.37
N ALA A 117 1.25 -2.82 -24.50
CA ALA A 117 1.66 -2.10 -25.72
C ALA A 117 3.16 -1.76 -25.75
#